data_AF-A0A1V5CV20-F1
#
_entry.id   AF-A0A1V5CV20-F1
#
_cell.length_a   1.000
_cell.length_b   1.000
_cell.length_c   1.000
_cell.angle_alpha   90.00
_cell.angle_beta   90.00
_cell.angle_gamma   90.00
#
_symmetry.space_group_name_H-M   'P 1'
#
loop_
_entity.id
_entity.type
_entity.pdbx_description
1 polymer ?
#
loop_
_entity_poly.entity_id
_entity_poly.type
_entity_poly.pdbx_seq_one_letter_code
_entity_poly.pdbx_strand_id
1 'polypeptide(L)'
;MLQQTLTILAVNPGTKYIGVAILQDSDLVYWGVKVLKGKWSDAKMKNAEASFNNFINQYHVDILTIKKLHPSRSSGNLDVVVIT
;
A
#
# COMPACT_ATOMS: atom_id res chain seq x y z
N MET A 1 -1.64 -31.96 -1.70
CA MET A 1 -1.79 -30.75 -0.86
C MET A 1 -2.11 -29.61 -1.81
N LEU A 2 -3.21 -28.90 -1.61
CA LEU A 2 -3.49 -27.68 -2.37
C LEU A 2 -2.48 -26.63 -1.89
N GLN A 3 -1.65 -26.13 -2.80
CA GLN A 3 -0.74 -25.03 -2.50
C GLN A 3 -1.60 -23.79 -2.26
N GLN A 4 -1.55 -23.21 -1.06
CA GLN A 4 -2.20 -21.94 -0.80
C GLN A 4 -1.53 -20.88 -1.67
N THR A 5 -2.32 -20.22 -2.52
CA THR A 5 -1.87 -19.16 -3.41
C THR A 5 -1.54 -17.94 -2.58
N LEU A 6 -0.31 -17.42 -2.69
CA LEU A 6 0.13 -16.30 -1.88
C LEU A 6 -0.33 -14.99 -2.51
N THR A 7 -1.06 -14.16 -1.77
CA THR A 7 -1.50 -12.83 -2.24
C THR A 7 -0.70 -11.71 -1.59
N ILE A 8 -0.02 -10.93 -2.43
CA ILE A 8 0.82 -9.80 -2.01
C ILE A 8 0.19 -8.49 -2.45
N LEU A 9 -0.04 -7.58 -1.51
CA LEU A 9 -0.33 -6.17 -1.79
C LEU A 9 0.97 -5.36 -1.70
N ALA A 10 1.42 -4.83 -2.83
CA ALA A 10 2.54 -3.90 -2.89
C ALA A 10 2.08 -2.46 -2.93
N VAL A 11 2.67 -1.61 -2.08
CA VAL A 11 2.27 -0.22 -1.89
C VAL A 11 3.47 0.70 -2.09
N ASN A 12 3.33 1.68 -2.99
CA ASN A 12 4.21 2.83 -3.09
C ASN A 12 3.48 4.04 -2.46
N PRO A 13 3.76 4.38 -1.19
CA PRO A 13 3.00 5.36 -0.45
C PRO A 13 3.28 6.79 -0.93
N GLY A 14 2.27 7.64 -0.82
CA GLY A 14 2.39 9.07 -1.05
C GLY A 14 1.17 9.82 -0.53
N THR A 15 1.34 11.11 -0.19
CA THR A 15 0.27 11.92 0.43
C THR A 15 -0.83 12.33 -0.54
N LYS A 16 -0.55 12.31 -1.85
CA LYS A 16 -1.50 12.60 -2.93
C LYS A 16 -1.75 11.41 -3.84
N TYR A 17 -0.71 10.62 -4.13
CA TYR A 17 -0.77 9.48 -5.03
C TYR A 17 -0.24 8.26 -4.28
N ILE A 18 -1.02 7.19 -4.28
CA ILE A 18 -0.62 5.90 -3.72
C ILE A 18 -0.62 4.90 -4.86
N GLY A 19 0.56 4.37 -5.20
CA GLY A 19 0.67 3.26 -6.14
C GLY A 19 0.35 1.96 -5.43
N VAL A 20 -0.43 1.10 -6.08
CA VAL A 20 -0.81 -0.22 -5.57
C VAL A 20 -0.66 -1.28 -6.66
N ALA A 21 -0.26 -2.48 -6.26
CA ALA A 21 -0.29 -3.69 -7.08
C ALA A 21 -0.69 -4.89 -6.22
N ILE A 22 -1.49 -5.81 -6.78
CA ILE A 22 -1.80 -7.10 -6.18
C ILE A 22 -1.15 -8.17 -7.03
N LEU A 23 -0.31 -9.00 -6.41
CA LEU A 23 0.22 -10.22 -7.01
C LEU A 23 -0.45 -11.42 -6.35
N GLN A 24 -0.84 -12.40 -7.16
CA GLN A 24 -1.27 -13.71 -6.71
C GLN A 24 -0.32 -14.74 -7.31
N ASP A 25 0.46 -15.39 -6.46
CA ASP A 25 1.62 -16.21 -6.85
C ASP A 25 2.61 -15.43 -7.73
N SER A 26 2.57 -15.64 -9.05
CA SER A 26 3.43 -14.96 -10.04
C SER A 26 2.69 -13.99 -10.95
N ASP A 27 1.36 -13.87 -10.80
CA ASP A 27 0.51 -13.08 -11.68
C ASP A 27 0.19 -11.71 -11.08
N LEU A 28 0.33 -10.67 -11.89
CA LEU A 28 -0.14 -9.32 -11.55
C LEU A 28 -1.64 -9.23 -11.86
N VAL A 29 -2.48 -9.39 -10.85
CA VAL A 29 -3.94 -9.42 -11.01
C VAL A 29 -4.58 -8.04 -10.92
N TYR A 30 -3.91 -7.09 -10.29
CA TYR A 30 -4.38 -5.70 -10.22
C TYR A 30 -3.21 -4.73 -10.09
N TRP A 31 -3.33 -3.55 -10.72
CA TRP A 31 -2.44 -2.43 -10.47
C TRP A 31 -3.18 -1.11 -10.67
N GLY A 32 -2.70 -0.05 -10.02
CA GLY A 32 -3.22 1.29 -10.25
C GLY A 32 -2.67 2.35 -9.32
N VAL A 33 -3.14 3.58 -9.50
CA VAL A 33 -2.82 4.72 -8.65
C VAL A 33 -4.09 5.23 -7.99
N LYS A 34 -4.13 5.24 -6.67
CA LYS A 34 -5.18 5.91 -5.90
C LYS A 34 -4.80 7.37 -5.67
N VAL A 35 -5.71 8.28 -5.99
CA VAL A 35 -5.52 9.72 -5.81
C VAL A 35 -6.26 10.18 -4.57
N LEU A 36 -5.52 10.60 -3.55
CA LEU A 36 -6.08 11.22 -2.35
C LEU A 36 -6.11 12.74 -2.55
N LYS A 37 -7.27 13.28 -2.90
CA LYS A 37 -7.49 14.72 -3.11
C LYS A 37 -7.51 15.49 -1.79
N GLY A 38 -7.29 16.81 -1.86
CA GLY A 38 -7.35 17.71 -0.71
C GLY A 38 -6.07 17.77 0.15
N LYS A 39 -6.09 18.68 1.14
CA LYS A 39 -5.02 18.84 2.14
C LYS A 39 -4.98 17.65 3.11
N TRP A 40 -3.86 17.46 3.81
CA TRP A 40 -3.76 16.45 4.86
C TRP A 40 -4.79 16.70 5.97
N SER A 41 -5.49 15.65 6.38
CA SER A 41 -6.49 15.67 7.45
C SER A 41 -6.75 14.24 7.93
N ASP A 42 -7.32 14.09 9.12
CA ASP A 42 -7.71 12.78 9.66
C ASP A 42 -8.71 12.06 8.76
N ALA A 43 -9.63 12.80 8.13
CA ALA A 43 -10.56 12.26 7.14
C ALA A 43 -9.82 11.68 5.92
N LYS A 44 -8.75 12.35 5.47
CA LYS A 44 -7.91 11.86 4.38
C LYS A 44 -7.18 10.58 4.76
N MET A 45 -6.68 10.49 6.01
CA MET A 45 -6.07 9.27 6.54
C MET A 45 -7.07 8.11 6.58
N LYS A 46 -8.25 8.33 7.16
CA LYS A 46 -9.32 7.32 7.22
C LYS A 46 -9.75 6.83 5.84
N ASN A 47 -9.79 7.72 4.85
CA ASN A 47 -10.09 7.33 3.46
C ASN A 47 -8.97 6.45 2.85
N ALA A 48 -7.71 6.71 3.20
CA ALA A 48 -6.59 5.87 2.79
C ALA A 48 -6.68 4.48 3.44
N GLU A 49 -6.91 4.43 4.76
CA GLU A 49 -7.10 3.19 5.53
C GLU A 49 -8.26 2.36 4.97
N ALA A 50 -9.42 2.98 4.74
CA ALA A 50 -10.57 2.31 4.14
C ALA A 50 -10.25 1.75 2.75
N SER A 51 -9.45 2.46 1.95
CA SER A 51 -9.02 1.98 0.64
C SER A 51 -8.12 0.74 0.74
N PHE A 52 -7.20 0.71 1.70
CA PHE A 52 -6.37 -0.47 1.92
C PHE A 52 -7.16 -1.65 2.50
N ASN A 53 -8.06 -1.41 3.44
CA ASN A 53 -8.96 -2.44 3.98
C ASN A 53 -9.80 -3.08 2.87
N ASN A 54 -10.28 -2.27 1.91
CA ASN A 54 -10.99 -2.79 0.75
C ASN A 54 -10.11 -3.73 -0.09
N PHE A 55 -8.85 -3.38 -0.34
CA PHE A 55 -7.92 -4.28 -1.05
C PHE A 55 -7.63 -5.56 -0.26
N ILE A 56 -7.34 -5.43 1.03
CA ILE A 56 -7.03 -6.58 1.90
C ILE A 56 -8.20 -7.57 1.92
N ASN A 57 -9.41 -7.06 2.11
CA ASN A 57 -10.61 -7.89 2.17
C ASN A 57 -11.00 -8.46 0.81
N GLN A 58 -10.91 -7.66 -0.27
CA GLN A 58 -11.31 -8.10 -1.61
C GLN A 58 -10.40 -9.20 -2.17
N TYR A 59 -9.09 -9.09 -1.93
CA TYR A 59 -8.11 -10.00 -2.52
C TYR A 59 -7.59 -11.06 -1.55
N HIS A 60 -8.02 -11.04 -0.28
CA HIS A 60 -7.50 -11.91 0.78
C HIS A 60 -5.97 -11.78 0.89
N VAL A 61 -5.50 -10.56 1.08
CA VAL A 61 -4.05 -10.26 1.13
C VAL A 61 -3.39 -10.96 2.32
N ASP A 62 -2.34 -11.75 2.04
CA ASP A 62 -1.53 -12.41 3.04
C ASP A 62 -0.33 -11.54 3.46
N ILE A 63 0.26 -10.83 2.49
CA ILE A 63 1.47 -10.02 2.68
C ILE A 63 1.25 -8.60 2.20
N LEU A 64 1.52 -7.64 3.07
CA LEU A 64 1.66 -6.23 2.71
C LEU A 64 3.14 -5.89 2.54
N THR A 65 3.52 -5.41 1.35
CA THR A 65 4.84 -4.86 1.08
C THR A 65 4.76 -3.36 0.84
N ILE A 66 5.67 -2.60 1.45
CA ILE A 66 5.70 -1.14 1.34
C ILE A 66 7.04 -0.74 0.74
N LYS A 67 7.01 0.13 -0.27
CA LYS A 67 8.22 0.66 -0.89
C LYS A 67 9.10 1.31 0.17
N LYS A 68 10.32 0.78 0.31
CA LYS A 68 11.36 1.42 1.11
C LYS A 68 11.66 2.81 0.55
N LEU A 69 11.60 3.80 1.42
CA LEU A 69 11.83 5.18 1.05
C LEU A 69 13.33 5.39 0.80
N HIS A 70 13.64 6.19 -0.21
CA HIS A 70 15.04 6.50 -0.52
C HIS A 70 15.59 7.43 0.57
N PRO A 71 16.77 7.18 1.16
CA PRO A 71 17.31 8.02 2.23
C PRO A 71 17.44 9.49 1.85
N SER A 72 17.77 9.77 0.57
CA SER A 72 17.85 11.15 0.06
C SER A 72 16.48 11.84 -0.13
N ARG A 73 15.38 11.13 0.13
CA ARG A 73 14.00 11.63 0.08
C ARG A 73 13.32 11.37 1.42
N SER A 74 14.03 11.65 2.51
CA SER A 74 13.51 11.55 3.87
C SER A 74 13.07 12.92 4.43
N SER A 75 12.24 12.86 5.46
CA SER A 75 11.95 13.96 6.38
C SER A 75 11.85 13.37 7.78
N GLY A 76 11.94 14.17 8.84
CA GLY A 76 11.86 13.66 10.21
C GLY A 76 10.60 12.84 10.50
N ASN A 77 9.49 13.14 9.81
CA ASN A 77 8.23 12.37 9.92
C ASN A 77 8.24 11.07 9.10
N LEU A 78 9.14 10.95 8.14
CA LEU A 78 9.29 9.77 7.29
C LEU A 78 10.19 8.73 7.96
N ASP A 79 11.20 9.17 8.71
CA ASP A 79 12.13 8.31 9.45
C ASP A 79 11.42 7.47 10.52
N VAL A 80 10.33 7.97 11.11
CA VAL A 80 9.53 7.23 12.12
C VAL A 80 8.65 6.13 11.54
N VAL A 81 8.48 6.07 10.21
CA VAL A 81 7.65 5.07 9.52
C VAL A 81 8.48 3.86 9.08
N VAL A 82 9.81 4.01 8.98
CA VAL A 82 10.71 2.94 8.56
C VAL A 82 11.32 2.28 9.80
N ILE A 83 10.69 1.22 10.28
CA ILE A 83 11.34 0.28 11.21
C ILE A 83 12.23 -0.62 10.34
N THR A 84 13.54 -0.40 10.42
CA THR A 84 14.55 -1.32 9.84
C THR A 84 14.79 -2.50 10.75
#